data_AF-A0A5P9EVE2-F1
#
_entry.id   AF-A0A5P9EVE2-F1
#
_cell.length_a   1.000
_cell.length_b   1.000
_cell.length_c   1.000
_cell.angle_alpha   90.00
_cell.angle_beta   90.00
_cell.angle_gamma   90.00
#
_symmetry.space_group_name_H-M   'P 1'
#
loop_
_entity.id
_entity.type
_entity.pdbx_description
1 polymer ?
#
loop_
_entity_poly.entity_id
_entity_poly.type
_entity_poly.pdbx_seq_one_letter_code
_entity_poly.pdbx_strand_id
1 'polypeptide(L)'
;MKRRDLLKAAGALSALPIAGMTSSTAQASNRLENFPKSIMHGSLQDSAGFLKVVQGNLPDDVTGHLLMAEGIPLAPNHLTPNGKGALTRLDFSGRASNGSVAFTRKMIRTASAIMQEQDLSGFDKFNLLGGTIYSSANLGFMNYCNTAPNYMGDNRFAMSYEGGMPYEFDATTLEMITPIGEVDEWESSLPPLLDNLTPKKWLFPQIRTTGHPFFDLESGECITINYGGNMGDSGRSGFIRLISWGQQGAFKSWNIRDRQGNNAYIAASSHSLGVTRNHVIIFETAARVESTRILGTHIVLPQEHSTRCWVLRKSDMVPGREDIIADYLELGFDTSDIVCNYDDSAGEITLYGQYMGAMDKSEQLFRYEIFQEGGLVPKWLSGYPAAPVDVGGLVRARIQVTSDFAREIKEDYQVIRDENLLWDMNDPAYRGHFQFPETFEHLYWAAVGYRPDLVSMRVSWAYRNYPERLYSYWDMPEQSRPSALVHMDCSRMQIADAYQFPDDCVMRTPQFMARPGSTAQNDGYLIAAVVRKYPSGAQSNGKEFWIFDAAALSRGPLCILASDSLEFATTNHALWVPSISRRPAAAYRSGYGDFLRGKAPDHSRNVQDIINRELLPRFG
;
A
#
# COMPACT_ATOMS: atom_id res chain seq x y z
N MET A 1 -32.35 -29.86 -34.28
CA MET A 1 -31.33 -30.69 -33.60
C MET A 1 -31.80 -30.98 -32.18
N LYS A 2 -31.82 -32.25 -31.78
CA LYS A 2 -32.52 -32.73 -30.57
C LYS A 2 -31.56 -32.81 -29.37
N ARG A 3 -32.09 -32.49 -28.18
CA ARG A 3 -31.48 -32.45 -26.82
C ARG A 3 -30.73 -33.72 -26.34
N ARG A 4 -30.53 -34.74 -27.20
CA ARG A 4 -29.89 -36.02 -26.87
C ARG A 4 -28.43 -36.14 -27.34
N ASP A 5 -27.94 -35.21 -28.16
CA ASP A 5 -26.55 -35.26 -28.64
C ASP A 5 -25.56 -34.53 -27.72
N LEU A 6 -26.04 -33.64 -26.83
CA LEU A 6 -25.20 -32.95 -25.84
C LEU A 6 -24.74 -33.87 -24.68
N LEU A 7 -25.47 -34.96 -24.43
CA LEU A 7 -25.21 -35.87 -23.30
C LEU A 7 -24.21 -36.99 -23.62
N LYS A 8 -23.77 -37.14 -24.88
CA LYS A 8 -22.70 -38.08 -25.24
C LYS A 8 -21.30 -37.45 -25.25
N ALA A 9 -21.20 -36.11 -25.32
CA ALA A 9 -19.93 -35.40 -25.14
C ALA A 9 -19.53 -35.22 -23.65
N ALA A 10 -20.50 -35.34 -22.73
CA ALA A 10 -20.27 -35.17 -21.29
C ALA A 10 -19.86 -36.47 -20.56
N GLY A 11 -19.83 -37.63 -21.24
CA GLY A 11 -19.64 -38.94 -20.62
C GLY A 11 -18.29 -39.62 -20.86
N ALA A 12 -17.31 -38.94 -21.46
CA ALA A 12 -16.03 -39.56 -21.87
C ALA A 12 -14.77 -38.76 -21.45
N LEU A 13 -14.87 -37.89 -20.44
CA LEU A 13 -13.72 -37.19 -19.84
C LEU A 13 -13.41 -37.64 -18.40
N SER A 14 -14.08 -38.66 -17.90
CA SER A 14 -13.89 -39.22 -16.56
C SER A 14 -13.18 -40.57 -16.62
N ALA A 15 -11.86 -40.55 -16.80
CA ALA A 15 -10.89 -41.55 -16.33
C ALA A 15 -9.54 -41.37 -17.07
N LEU A 16 -8.79 -40.33 -16.72
CA LEU A 16 -7.34 -40.32 -16.92
C LEU A 16 -6.68 -40.47 -15.54
N PRO A 17 -5.56 -41.22 -15.43
CA PRO A 17 -5.13 -41.78 -14.17
C PRO A 17 -4.65 -40.69 -13.20
N ILE A 18 -5.14 -40.79 -11.96
CA ILE A 18 -4.80 -39.99 -10.76
C ILE A 18 -3.29 -40.09 -10.39
N ALA A 19 -2.50 -40.86 -11.13
CA ALA A 19 -1.05 -41.03 -10.93
C ALA A 19 -0.21 -39.79 -11.28
N GLY A 20 -0.74 -38.79 -12.00
CA GLY A 20 -0.02 -37.54 -12.35
C GLY A 20 -0.17 -36.39 -11.34
N MET A 21 -1.06 -36.50 -10.35
CA MET A 21 -1.27 -35.44 -9.34
C MET A 21 -0.27 -35.49 -8.17
N THR A 22 0.32 -36.67 -7.91
CA THR A 22 1.35 -36.84 -6.88
C THR A 22 2.74 -36.38 -7.36
N SER A 23 3.04 -36.48 -8.66
CA SER A 23 4.29 -35.98 -9.23
C SER A 23 4.30 -34.45 -9.43
N SER A 24 3.16 -33.85 -9.79
CA SER A 24 3.03 -32.39 -9.98
C SER A 24 3.04 -31.60 -8.66
N THR A 25 2.53 -32.18 -7.57
CA THR A 25 2.64 -31.59 -6.23
C THR A 25 4.05 -31.69 -5.66
N ALA A 26 4.78 -32.77 -5.93
CA ALA A 26 6.19 -32.91 -5.58
C ALA A 26 7.14 -32.05 -6.44
N GLN A 27 6.82 -31.85 -7.73
CA GLN A 27 7.58 -30.92 -8.59
C GLN A 27 7.35 -29.45 -8.23
N ALA A 28 6.14 -29.05 -7.84
CA ALA A 28 5.88 -27.70 -7.36
C ALA A 28 6.60 -27.38 -6.02
N SER A 29 6.84 -28.38 -5.16
CA SER A 29 7.58 -28.17 -3.90
C SER A 29 9.08 -27.94 -4.06
N ASN A 30 9.70 -28.38 -5.16
CA ASN A 30 11.11 -28.08 -5.46
C ASN A 30 11.32 -26.71 -6.12
N ARG A 31 10.26 -26.08 -6.66
CA ARG A 31 10.35 -24.84 -7.44
C ARG A 31 10.38 -23.59 -6.58
N LEU A 32 9.52 -23.52 -5.57
CA LEU A 32 9.53 -22.46 -4.56
C LEU A 32 10.50 -22.76 -3.41
N GLU A 33 11.55 -23.53 -3.68
CA GLU A 33 12.44 -24.01 -2.63
C GLU A 33 12.96 -22.81 -1.84
N ASN A 34 13.53 -21.79 -2.48
CA ASN A 34 14.13 -20.66 -1.77
C ASN A 34 13.14 -19.58 -1.31
N PHE A 35 11.84 -19.68 -1.61
CA PHE A 35 10.89 -18.64 -1.22
C PHE A 35 10.58 -18.67 0.29
N PRO A 36 10.60 -17.52 0.99
CA PRO A 36 10.34 -17.47 2.43
C PRO A 36 8.85 -17.62 2.74
N LYS A 37 8.39 -18.86 2.97
CA LYS A 37 6.97 -19.15 3.31
C LYS A 37 6.45 -18.35 4.50
N SER A 38 7.32 -17.99 5.45
CA SER A 38 6.96 -17.20 6.62
C SER A 38 6.40 -15.83 6.25
N ILE A 39 6.65 -15.27 5.06
CA ILE A 39 6.07 -13.98 4.63
C ILE A 39 4.53 -13.98 4.66
N MET A 40 3.91 -15.14 4.43
CA MET A 40 2.45 -15.32 4.48
C MET A 40 1.89 -15.40 5.90
N HIS A 41 2.76 -15.32 6.92
CA HIS A 41 2.41 -15.57 8.31
C HIS A 41 2.93 -14.44 9.21
N GLY A 42 2.03 -13.90 10.02
CA GLY A 42 2.34 -12.99 11.11
C GLY A 42 1.47 -13.35 12.31
N SER A 43 1.92 -13.02 13.52
CA SER A 43 1.15 -13.30 14.73
C SER A 43 -0.14 -12.46 14.75
N LEU A 44 -1.25 -13.06 15.16
CA LEU A 44 -2.49 -12.33 15.46
C LEU A 44 -2.55 -11.83 16.92
N GLN A 45 -1.43 -11.96 17.63
CA GLN A 45 -1.26 -11.48 19.00
C GLN A 45 -0.25 -10.33 19.03
N ASP A 46 -0.47 -9.42 19.98
CA ASP A 46 0.47 -8.34 20.27
C ASP A 46 1.75 -8.93 20.90
N SER A 47 2.90 -8.31 20.64
CA SER A 47 4.18 -8.74 21.20
C SER A 47 5.12 -7.57 21.45
N ALA A 48 6.09 -7.75 22.34
CA ALA A 48 7.14 -6.77 22.59
C ALA A 48 8.41 -7.51 23.03
N GLY A 49 9.56 -6.91 22.80
CA GLY A 49 10.84 -7.52 23.13
C GLY A 49 12.01 -6.67 22.67
N PHE A 50 13.15 -7.32 22.45
CA PHE A 50 14.37 -6.69 21.98
C PHE A 50 14.88 -7.40 20.73
N LEU A 51 15.34 -6.60 19.77
CA LEU A 51 16.12 -7.07 18.64
C LEU A 51 17.59 -7.20 19.06
N LYS A 52 18.26 -8.21 18.51
CA LYS A 52 19.67 -8.50 18.71
C LYS A 52 20.41 -8.29 17.39
N VAL A 53 21.64 -7.80 17.48
CA VAL A 53 22.56 -7.78 16.35
C VAL A 53 22.97 -9.22 16.05
N VAL A 54 22.54 -9.75 14.91
CA VAL A 54 22.90 -11.12 14.47
C VAL A 54 24.05 -11.11 13.47
N GLN A 55 24.29 -9.97 12.82
CA GLN A 55 25.43 -9.75 11.92
C GLN A 55 25.80 -8.26 11.87
N GLY A 56 27.09 -7.97 11.72
CA GLY A 56 27.60 -6.60 11.58
C GLY A 56 27.65 -5.84 12.90
N ASN A 57 27.67 -4.50 12.82
CA ASN A 57 27.72 -3.61 13.96
C ASN A 57 26.68 -2.50 13.79
N LEU A 58 25.80 -2.33 14.77
CA LEU A 58 24.81 -1.26 14.77
C LEU A 58 25.50 0.08 15.07
N PRO A 59 25.54 1.04 14.11
CA PRO A 59 26.23 2.31 14.34
C PRO A 59 25.64 3.10 15.51
N ASP A 60 26.47 3.80 16.29
CA ASP A 60 26.07 4.47 17.54
C ASP A 60 25.09 5.63 17.32
N ASP A 61 25.13 6.24 16.14
CA ASP A 61 24.29 7.37 15.74
C ASP A 61 22.97 6.95 15.06
N VAL A 62 22.68 5.65 14.92
CA VAL A 62 21.33 5.16 14.55
C VAL A 62 20.37 5.34 15.74
N THR A 63 19.33 6.15 15.55
CA THR A 63 18.43 6.67 16.59
C THR A 63 16.99 6.84 16.08
N GLY A 64 16.09 7.29 16.95
CA GLY A 64 14.68 7.52 16.67
C GLY A 64 13.84 6.25 16.70
N HIS A 65 12.75 6.27 15.93
CA HIS A 65 11.76 5.20 15.90
C HIS A 65 11.36 4.87 14.47
N LEU A 66 11.28 3.58 14.14
CA LEU A 66 10.69 3.09 12.90
C LEU A 66 9.31 2.51 13.20
N LEU A 67 8.29 2.92 12.48
CA LEU A 67 6.92 2.40 12.52
C LEU A 67 6.64 1.70 11.20
N MET A 68 6.25 0.43 11.20
CA MET A 68 6.06 -0.37 9.98
C MET A 68 4.72 -1.09 10.02
N ALA A 69 3.91 -0.88 8.98
CA ALA A 69 2.64 -1.56 8.81
C ALA A 69 2.81 -2.88 8.04
N GLU A 70 1.89 -3.80 8.27
CA GLU A 70 1.84 -5.11 7.61
C GLU A 70 0.39 -5.57 7.36
N GLY A 71 0.23 -6.51 6.44
CA GLY A 71 -1.05 -7.15 6.14
C GLY A 71 -0.98 -8.67 6.29
N ILE A 72 -1.86 -9.21 7.14
CA ILE A 72 -1.91 -10.64 7.48
C ILE A 72 -3.11 -11.30 6.77
N PRO A 73 -2.89 -12.27 5.87
CA PRO A 73 -3.99 -12.98 5.23
C PRO A 73 -4.74 -13.87 6.22
N LEU A 74 -6.02 -13.58 6.45
CA LEU A 74 -6.91 -14.37 7.34
C LEU A 74 -7.49 -15.65 6.69
N ALA A 75 -7.43 -15.77 5.37
CA ALA A 75 -8.01 -16.89 4.62
C ALA A 75 -7.24 -17.15 3.31
N PRO A 76 -7.37 -18.33 2.70
CA PRO A 76 -6.85 -18.56 1.35
C PRO A 76 -7.37 -17.52 0.36
N ASN A 77 -6.52 -17.10 -0.57
CA ASN A 77 -6.80 -16.04 -1.55
C ASN A 77 -7.04 -14.64 -0.94
N HIS A 78 -6.69 -14.39 0.32
CA HIS A 78 -6.76 -13.04 0.87
C HIS A 78 -5.48 -12.29 0.50
N LEU A 79 -5.61 -11.21 -0.28
CA LEU A 79 -4.49 -10.41 -0.77
C LEU A 79 -3.69 -9.87 0.41
N THR A 80 -2.41 -10.24 0.51
CA THR A 80 -1.62 -9.94 1.71
C THR A 80 -1.47 -8.43 1.98
N PRO A 81 -1.21 -7.54 1.00
CA PRO A 81 -1.27 -6.09 1.23
C PRO A 81 -2.58 -5.56 1.84
N ASN A 82 -3.71 -6.21 1.60
CA ASN A 82 -5.03 -5.84 2.14
C ASN A 82 -5.42 -6.66 3.39
N GLY A 83 -4.47 -7.41 3.94
CA GLY A 83 -4.67 -8.29 5.07
C GLY A 83 -5.04 -7.57 6.36
N LYS A 84 -5.28 -8.35 7.43
CA LYS A 84 -5.50 -7.78 8.76
C LYS A 84 -4.25 -7.01 9.20
N GLY A 85 -4.44 -5.77 9.64
CA GLY A 85 -3.36 -4.86 9.97
C GLY A 85 -2.66 -5.14 11.29
N ALA A 86 -1.35 -5.00 11.31
CA ALA A 86 -0.55 -4.83 12.52
C ALA A 86 0.50 -3.74 12.30
N LEU A 87 0.95 -3.13 13.40
CA LEU A 87 1.93 -2.06 13.42
C LEU A 87 3.09 -2.48 14.32
N THR A 88 4.30 -2.46 13.78
CA THR A 88 5.54 -2.72 14.51
C THR A 88 6.31 -1.42 14.69
N ARG A 89 6.69 -1.10 15.93
CA ARG A 89 7.61 -0.02 16.27
C ARG A 89 8.96 -0.59 16.67
N LEU A 90 10.04 -0.13 16.06
CA LEU A 90 11.40 -0.26 16.58
C LEU A 90 11.80 1.02 17.30
N ASP A 91 12.44 0.89 18.45
CA ASP A 91 12.89 1.99 19.28
C ASP A 91 14.41 1.94 19.46
N PHE A 92 15.10 2.90 18.85
CA PHE A 92 16.54 3.07 18.92
C PHE A 92 16.96 4.09 20.00
N SER A 93 16.02 4.80 20.64
CA SER A 93 16.30 5.88 21.57
C SER A 93 16.91 5.40 22.91
N GLY A 94 16.55 4.20 23.37
CA GLY A 94 17.01 3.61 24.63
C GLY A 94 18.46 3.08 24.62
N ARG A 95 19.12 3.07 23.45
CA ARG A 95 20.40 2.38 23.24
C ARG A 95 21.55 2.87 24.12
N ALA A 96 21.57 4.16 24.47
CA ALA A 96 22.61 4.73 25.32
C ALA A 96 22.64 4.11 26.73
N SER A 97 21.55 3.46 27.18
CA SER A 97 21.45 2.88 28.52
C SER A 97 21.62 1.35 28.58
N ASN A 98 21.28 0.61 27.52
CA ASN A 98 21.31 -0.87 27.53
C ASN A 98 21.79 -1.53 26.22
N GLY A 99 22.22 -0.74 25.22
CA GLY A 99 22.74 -1.22 23.93
C GLY A 99 21.75 -1.98 23.05
N SER A 100 20.47 -2.08 23.42
CA SER A 100 19.47 -2.92 22.74
C SER A 100 18.43 -2.08 22.01
N VAL A 101 17.90 -2.60 20.88
CA VAL A 101 16.78 -1.99 20.15
C VAL A 101 15.50 -2.68 20.60
N ALA A 102 14.58 -1.94 21.22
CA ALA A 102 13.30 -2.51 21.63
C ALA A 102 12.34 -2.58 20.44
N PHE A 103 11.46 -3.58 20.42
CA PHE A 103 10.33 -3.60 19.51
C PHE A 103 9.01 -3.69 20.28
N THR A 104 7.96 -3.12 19.71
CA THR A 104 6.57 -3.31 20.13
C THR A 104 5.73 -3.54 18.88
N ARG A 105 4.91 -4.56 18.88
CA ARG A 105 4.02 -4.90 17.79
C ARG A 105 2.59 -5.04 18.31
N LYS A 106 1.65 -4.32 17.70
CA LYS A 106 0.22 -4.43 18.04
C LYS A 106 -0.63 -4.65 16.80
N MET A 107 -1.71 -5.40 16.95
CA MET A 107 -2.76 -5.46 15.94
C MET A 107 -3.42 -4.09 15.79
N ILE A 108 -3.66 -3.67 14.54
CA ILE A 108 -4.39 -2.44 14.23
C ILE A 108 -5.88 -2.72 14.47
N ARG A 109 -6.44 -2.05 15.48
CA ARG A 109 -7.81 -2.29 15.96
C ARG A 109 -8.69 -1.08 15.72
N THR A 110 -9.10 -0.87 14.47
CA THR A 110 -10.20 0.05 14.12
C THR A 110 -11.53 -0.49 14.64
N ALA A 111 -12.60 0.32 14.63
CA ALA A 111 -13.91 -0.13 15.08
C ALA A 111 -14.43 -1.36 14.29
N SER A 112 -14.25 -1.36 12.98
CA SER A 112 -14.60 -2.52 12.15
C SER A 112 -13.73 -3.74 12.45
N ALA A 113 -12.43 -3.56 12.75
CA ALA A 113 -11.52 -4.66 13.03
C ALA A 113 -11.84 -5.33 14.37
N ILE A 114 -12.17 -4.54 15.39
CA ILE A 114 -12.65 -5.04 16.69
C ILE A 114 -13.96 -5.80 16.50
N MET A 115 -14.88 -5.27 15.69
CA MET A 115 -16.17 -5.92 15.39
C MET A 115 -15.96 -7.27 14.68
N GLN A 116 -15.02 -7.37 13.73
CA GLN A 116 -14.68 -8.62 13.04
C GLN A 116 -14.07 -9.68 13.98
N GLU A 117 -13.39 -9.28 15.04
CA GLU A 117 -12.83 -10.20 16.05
C GLU A 117 -13.90 -10.86 16.93
N GLN A 118 -15.13 -10.37 16.90
CA GLN A 118 -16.23 -10.89 17.72
C GLN A 118 -16.92 -12.10 17.08
N ASP A 119 -17.66 -12.85 17.90
CA ASP A 119 -18.50 -13.95 17.45
C ASP A 119 -19.78 -13.41 16.77
N LEU A 120 -19.65 -13.08 15.49
CA LEU A 120 -20.73 -12.63 14.62
C LEU A 120 -21.20 -13.75 13.70
N SER A 121 -22.51 -13.82 13.48
CA SER A 121 -23.15 -14.83 12.64
C SER A 121 -24.22 -14.23 11.73
N GLY A 122 -24.71 -15.05 10.78
CA GLY A 122 -25.74 -14.63 9.83
C GLY A 122 -25.31 -13.42 9.01
N PHE A 123 -26.21 -12.43 8.89
CA PHE A 123 -26.01 -11.21 8.12
C PHE A 123 -25.06 -10.19 8.78
N ASP A 124 -24.68 -10.39 10.04
CA ASP A 124 -23.72 -9.53 10.75
C ASP A 124 -22.27 -9.96 10.49
N LYS A 125 -22.04 -11.22 10.08
CA LYS A 125 -20.70 -11.77 9.82
C LYS A 125 -20.02 -11.11 8.62
N PHE A 126 -18.74 -10.76 8.78
CA PHE A 126 -17.89 -10.33 7.69
C PHE A 126 -17.41 -11.52 6.85
N ASN A 127 -17.57 -11.43 5.53
CA ASN A 127 -17.12 -12.43 4.58
C ASN A 127 -16.13 -11.82 3.59
N LEU A 128 -15.10 -12.59 3.24
CA LEU A 128 -14.12 -12.19 2.23
C LEU A 128 -14.75 -12.26 0.84
N LEU A 129 -14.79 -11.13 0.14
CA LEU A 129 -15.27 -10.98 -1.22
C LEU A 129 -14.10 -10.76 -2.18
N GLY A 130 -14.05 -11.56 -3.24
CA GLY A 130 -13.01 -11.47 -4.29
C GLY A 130 -11.58 -11.73 -3.83
N GLY A 131 -11.38 -12.06 -2.55
CA GLY A 131 -10.06 -12.15 -1.96
C GLY A 131 -9.45 -10.80 -1.57
N THR A 132 -10.20 -9.69 -1.66
CA THR A 132 -9.65 -8.34 -1.51
C THR A 132 -10.29 -7.57 -0.35
N ILE A 133 -11.58 -7.75 -0.10
CA ILE A 133 -12.33 -6.93 0.87
C ILE A 133 -13.22 -7.83 1.73
N TYR A 134 -13.26 -7.57 3.03
CA TYR A 134 -14.26 -8.15 3.91
C TYR A 134 -15.48 -7.24 4.03
N SER A 135 -16.69 -7.80 3.90
CA SER A 135 -17.93 -7.05 4.11
C SER A 135 -19.00 -7.87 4.81
N SER A 136 -19.92 -7.15 5.47
CA SER A 136 -21.06 -7.64 6.21
C SER A 136 -22.33 -6.98 5.68
N ALA A 137 -23.36 -7.78 5.42
CA ALA A 137 -24.61 -7.27 4.85
C ALA A 137 -25.31 -6.26 5.77
N ASN A 138 -25.17 -6.40 7.09
CA ASN A 138 -25.77 -5.50 8.07
C ASN A 138 -24.82 -4.42 8.61
N LEU A 139 -23.51 -4.62 8.53
CA LEU A 139 -22.54 -3.73 9.18
C LEU A 139 -21.73 -2.88 8.19
N GLY A 140 -21.61 -3.31 6.92
CA GLY A 140 -20.84 -2.62 5.89
C GLY A 140 -19.44 -3.22 5.69
N PHE A 141 -18.42 -2.40 5.49
CA PHE A 141 -17.11 -2.81 4.98
C PHE A 141 -15.99 -2.77 6.02
N MET A 142 -14.98 -3.60 5.81
CA MET A 142 -13.80 -3.61 6.66
C MET A 142 -12.81 -2.50 6.32
N ASN A 143 -12.38 -1.78 7.37
CA ASN A 143 -11.25 -0.88 7.34
C ASN A 143 -10.12 -1.44 8.24
N TYR A 144 -9.07 -2.01 7.65
CA TYR A 144 -7.92 -2.50 8.42
C TYR A 144 -6.87 -1.43 8.72
N CYS A 145 -6.91 -0.26 8.07
CA CYS A 145 -5.93 0.81 8.28
C CYS A 145 -4.47 0.32 8.22
N ASN A 146 -4.14 -0.56 7.26
CA ASN A 146 -2.87 -1.28 7.25
C ASN A 146 -1.90 -0.84 6.16
N THR A 147 -2.18 0.24 5.43
CA THR A 147 -1.35 0.69 4.30
C THR A 147 -0.12 1.47 4.80
N ALA A 148 -0.30 2.68 5.31
CA ALA A 148 0.84 3.53 5.70
C ALA A 148 0.67 4.22 7.07
N PRO A 149 1.70 4.20 7.93
CA PRO A 149 1.81 5.12 9.05
C PRO A 149 2.28 6.50 8.57
N ASN A 150 1.69 7.57 9.09
CA ASN A 150 1.95 8.95 8.71
C ASN A 150 2.20 9.81 9.96
N TYR A 151 3.15 10.75 9.87
CA TYR A 151 3.39 11.75 10.91
C TYR A 151 2.60 13.02 10.60
N MET A 152 1.83 13.51 11.56
CA MET A 152 0.95 14.67 11.39
C MET A 152 1.54 15.96 11.98
N GLY A 153 2.69 15.87 12.66
CA GLY A 153 3.19 16.93 13.54
C GLY A 153 2.68 16.80 14.98
N ASP A 154 3.33 17.51 15.91
CA ASP A 154 2.91 17.61 17.32
C ASP A 154 2.64 16.25 18.02
N ASN A 155 3.48 15.25 17.75
CA ASN A 155 3.33 13.88 18.25
C ASN A 155 1.99 13.20 17.92
N ARG A 156 1.34 13.62 16.82
CA ARG A 156 0.16 12.97 16.27
C ARG A 156 0.55 12.14 15.04
N PHE A 157 -0.10 10.99 14.91
CA PHE A 157 0.20 10.01 13.88
C PHE A 157 -1.10 9.42 13.33
N ALA A 158 -1.12 9.07 12.05
CA ALA A 158 -2.28 8.48 11.38
C ALA A 158 -1.91 7.20 10.64
N MET A 159 -2.82 6.23 10.64
CA MET A 159 -2.81 5.10 9.72
C MET A 159 -3.77 5.39 8.57
N SER A 160 -3.30 5.22 7.33
CA SER A 160 -4.10 5.33 6.12
C SER A 160 -4.44 3.96 5.53
N TYR A 161 -5.49 3.93 4.71
CA TYR A 161 -5.92 2.78 3.93
C TYR A 161 -6.83 3.23 2.80
N GLU A 162 -6.55 2.81 1.57
CA GLU A 162 -7.28 3.27 0.38
C GLU A 162 -8.77 2.90 0.39
N GLY A 163 -9.13 1.85 1.12
CA GLY A 163 -10.50 1.36 1.24
C GLY A 163 -11.26 1.82 2.48
N GLY A 164 -10.82 2.89 3.16
CA GLY A 164 -11.53 3.41 4.33
C GLY A 164 -11.06 4.79 4.82
N MET A 165 -11.68 5.26 5.91
CA MET A 165 -11.26 6.48 6.60
C MET A 165 -9.91 6.26 7.30
N PRO A 166 -8.97 7.21 7.25
CA PRO A 166 -7.78 7.17 8.08
C PRO A 166 -8.11 7.22 9.57
N TYR A 167 -7.21 6.73 10.41
CA TYR A 167 -7.35 6.78 11.87
C TYR A 167 -6.10 7.34 12.53
N GLU A 168 -6.25 8.17 13.55
CA GLU A 168 -5.14 8.51 14.44
C GLU A 168 -4.79 7.34 15.36
N PHE A 169 -3.51 7.23 15.71
CA PHE A 169 -2.99 6.32 16.72
C PHE A 169 -1.97 7.01 17.64
N ASP A 170 -1.78 6.47 18.84
CA ASP A 170 -0.73 6.92 19.76
C ASP A 170 0.56 6.14 19.49
N ALA A 171 1.64 6.82 19.07
CA ALA A 171 2.88 6.15 18.72
C ALA A 171 3.63 5.56 19.93
N THR A 172 3.31 5.95 21.17
CA THR A 172 3.90 5.39 22.39
C THR A 172 3.28 4.03 22.74
N THR A 173 1.98 3.86 22.51
CA THR A 173 1.25 2.62 22.86
C THR A 173 0.85 1.78 21.65
N LEU A 174 0.89 2.33 20.44
CA LEU A 174 0.37 1.79 19.17
C LEU A 174 -1.15 1.53 19.17
N GLU A 175 -1.90 2.23 20.01
CA GLU A 175 -3.35 2.09 20.08
C GLU A 175 -4.06 3.10 19.19
N MET A 176 -5.11 2.63 18.51
CA MET A 176 -6.00 3.47 17.70
C MET A 176 -6.77 4.42 18.60
N ILE A 177 -6.86 5.69 18.21
CA ILE A 177 -7.42 6.77 19.03
C ILE A 177 -8.79 7.21 18.52
N THR A 178 -8.89 7.57 17.24
CA THR A 178 -10.10 8.16 16.65
C THR A 178 -10.00 8.12 15.12
N PRO A 179 -11.09 7.89 14.37
CA PRO A 179 -11.08 8.14 12.93
C PRO A 179 -10.88 9.63 12.64
N ILE A 180 -10.24 9.92 11.50
CA ILE A 180 -10.02 11.29 11.02
C ILE A 180 -11.27 11.74 10.26
N GLY A 181 -11.88 12.84 10.71
CA GLY A 181 -13.17 13.34 10.23
C GLY A 181 -14.36 12.63 10.86
N GLU A 182 -15.51 13.30 10.84
CA GLU A 182 -16.80 12.69 11.10
C GLU A 182 -17.20 11.79 9.93
N VAL A 183 -18.00 10.75 10.21
CA VAL A 183 -18.38 9.74 9.21
C VAL A 183 -19.15 10.36 8.04
N ASP A 184 -19.96 11.38 8.29
CA ASP A 184 -20.80 12.09 7.32
C ASP A 184 -20.06 13.17 6.52
N GLU A 185 -18.83 13.51 6.90
CA GLU A 185 -17.96 14.37 6.07
C GLU A 185 -17.42 13.62 4.84
N TRP A 186 -17.33 12.30 4.95
CA TRP A 186 -16.93 11.39 3.88
C TRP A 186 -18.12 10.98 3.02
N GLU A 187 -17.92 10.96 1.69
CA GLU A 187 -18.92 10.47 0.74
C GLU A 187 -18.66 8.99 0.42
N SER A 188 -19.76 8.22 0.35
CA SER A 188 -19.75 6.81 -0.01
C SER A 188 -19.13 6.62 -1.39
N SER A 189 -18.23 5.66 -1.50
CA SER A 189 -17.59 5.37 -2.78
C SER A 189 -18.47 4.52 -3.71
N LEU A 190 -19.62 4.03 -3.22
CA LEU A 190 -20.48 3.16 -4.00
C LEU A 190 -21.20 3.92 -5.12
N PRO A 191 -21.49 3.28 -6.26
CA PRO A 191 -22.35 3.87 -7.28
C PRO A 191 -23.72 4.27 -6.73
N PRO A 192 -24.32 5.41 -7.14
CA PRO A 192 -25.56 5.93 -6.51
C PRO A 192 -26.71 4.93 -6.45
N LEU A 193 -26.89 4.08 -7.47
CA LEU A 193 -27.92 3.05 -7.47
C LEU A 193 -27.68 2.01 -6.36
N LEU A 194 -26.43 1.56 -6.19
CA LEU A 194 -26.07 0.61 -5.15
C LEU A 194 -26.14 1.28 -3.78
N ASP A 195 -25.63 2.50 -3.66
CA ASP A 195 -25.63 3.28 -2.42
C ASP A 195 -27.07 3.49 -1.90
N ASN A 196 -28.01 3.85 -2.77
CA ASN A 196 -29.43 4.00 -2.43
C ASN A 196 -30.10 2.70 -1.95
N LEU A 197 -29.55 1.54 -2.32
CA LEU A 197 -30.03 0.23 -1.87
C LEU A 197 -29.32 -0.26 -0.61
N THR A 198 -28.27 0.44 -0.16
CA THR A 198 -27.56 0.05 1.06
C THR A 198 -28.43 0.31 2.30
N PRO A 199 -28.38 -0.59 3.30
CA PRO A 199 -29.01 -0.34 4.58
C PRO A 199 -28.45 0.92 5.25
N LYS A 200 -29.30 1.92 5.48
CA LYS A 200 -28.94 3.15 6.23
C LYS A 200 -28.38 2.88 7.63
N LYS A 201 -28.60 1.69 8.17
CA LYS A 201 -28.06 1.23 9.45
C LYS A 201 -26.58 0.83 9.41
N TRP A 202 -25.92 0.79 8.25
CA TRP A 202 -24.51 0.41 8.20
C TRP A 202 -23.64 1.27 9.13
N LEU A 203 -22.77 0.59 9.88
CA LEU A 203 -21.80 1.22 10.77
C LEU A 203 -20.52 1.61 10.03
N PHE A 204 -20.19 0.88 8.97
CA PHE A 204 -18.93 0.99 8.26
C PHE A 204 -19.21 1.22 6.77
N PRO A 205 -19.46 2.46 6.33
CA PRO A 205 -19.66 2.76 4.91
C PRO A 205 -18.38 2.46 4.11
N GLN A 206 -18.54 2.17 2.81
CA GLN A 206 -17.38 2.06 1.93
C GLN A 206 -16.91 3.46 1.58
N ILE A 207 -15.78 3.87 2.15
CA ILE A 207 -15.10 5.11 1.81
C ILE A 207 -13.85 4.73 1.02
N ARG A 208 -13.49 5.52 0.00
CA ARG A 208 -12.16 5.43 -0.63
C ARG A 208 -11.41 6.72 -0.44
N THR A 209 -10.14 6.57 -0.08
CA THR A 209 -9.17 7.65 0.14
C THR A 209 -7.84 7.26 -0.49
N THR A 210 -6.85 8.14 -0.42
CA THR A 210 -5.48 7.80 -0.84
C THR A 210 -4.71 7.07 0.26
N GLY A 211 -3.75 6.22 -0.15
CA GLY A 211 -2.82 5.58 0.76
C GLY A 211 -1.82 6.57 1.38
N HIS A 212 -1.54 7.68 0.69
CA HIS A 212 -0.51 8.65 1.07
C HIS A 212 -1.08 10.08 1.19
N PRO A 213 -1.87 10.38 2.24
CA PRO A 213 -2.27 11.76 2.51
C PRO A 213 -1.05 12.63 2.85
N PHE A 214 -1.07 13.90 2.45
CA PHE A 214 0.04 14.81 2.69
C PHE A 214 -0.22 15.66 3.93
N PHE A 215 0.59 15.49 4.97
CA PHE A 215 0.57 16.33 6.17
C PHE A 215 1.65 17.39 6.07
N ASP A 216 1.26 18.62 5.72
CA ASP A 216 2.16 19.75 5.62
C ASP A 216 2.53 20.26 7.02
N LEU A 217 3.79 20.10 7.42
CA LEU A 217 4.26 20.52 8.74
C LEU A 217 4.53 22.02 8.81
N GLU A 218 4.67 22.71 7.67
CA GLU A 218 4.85 24.17 7.63
C GLU A 218 3.52 24.88 7.84
N SER A 219 2.46 24.44 7.16
CA SER A 219 1.13 25.04 7.27
C SER A 219 0.25 24.42 8.37
N GLY A 220 0.57 23.19 8.79
CA GLY A 220 -0.26 22.39 9.70
C GLY A 220 -1.49 21.77 9.02
N GLU A 221 -1.62 21.89 7.69
CA GLU A 221 -2.75 21.34 6.93
C GLU A 221 -2.49 19.90 6.48
N CYS A 222 -3.55 19.09 6.47
CA CYS A 222 -3.59 17.79 5.80
C CYS A 222 -4.33 17.95 4.47
N ILE A 223 -3.72 17.48 3.38
CA ILE A 223 -4.34 17.34 2.08
C ILE A 223 -4.58 15.86 1.79
N THR A 224 -5.84 15.52 1.53
CA THR A 224 -6.25 14.17 1.14
C THR A 224 -7.40 14.22 0.14
N ILE A 225 -7.90 13.07 -0.27
CA ILE A 225 -9.01 12.95 -1.21
C ILE A 225 -10.05 11.94 -0.74
N ASN A 226 -11.24 12.09 -1.29
CA ASN A 226 -12.29 11.10 -1.25
C ASN A 226 -12.85 10.91 -2.67
N TYR A 227 -12.99 9.66 -3.14
CA TYR A 227 -13.40 9.40 -4.52
C TYR A 227 -14.32 8.17 -4.63
N GLY A 228 -15.20 8.17 -5.62
CA GLY A 228 -16.37 7.28 -5.57
C GLY A 228 -17.32 7.38 -6.75
N GLY A 229 -18.43 6.66 -6.64
CA GLY A 229 -19.63 6.84 -7.45
C GLY A 229 -19.59 6.19 -8.84
N ASN A 230 -18.42 5.82 -9.35
CA ASN A 230 -18.26 5.14 -10.64
C ASN A 230 -18.32 3.61 -10.52
N MET A 231 -18.72 2.96 -11.62
CA MET A 231 -18.66 1.51 -11.77
C MET A 231 -17.67 1.17 -12.89
N GLY A 232 -16.51 0.64 -12.52
CA GLY A 232 -15.37 0.51 -13.44
C GLY A 232 -15.03 1.86 -14.09
N ASP A 233 -14.83 1.84 -15.41
CA ASP A 233 -14.39 3.02 -16.17
C ASP A 233 -15.51 4.02 -16.51
N SER A 234 -16.76 3.72 -16.12
CA SER A 234 -17.90 4.62 -16.36
C SER A 234 -17.92 5.77 -15.36
N GLY A 235 -17.39 6.93 -15.76
CA GLY A 235 -17.37 8.17 -14.97
C GLY A 235 -18.69 8.92 -14.82
N ARG A 236 -19.82 8.44 -15.37
CA ARG A 236 -21.11 9.18 -15.40
C ARG A 236 -21.62 9.66 -14.04
N SER A 237 -21.25 8.96 -12.96
CA SER A 237 -21.59 9.31 -11.58
C SER A 237 -20.35 9.36 -10.69
N GLY A 238 -19.16 9.36 -11.31
CA GLY A 238 -17.90 9.42 -10.59
C GLY A 238 -17.68 10.79 -9.97
N PHE A 239 -16.93 10.81 -8.86
CA PHE A 239 -16.49 12.03 -8.22
C PHE A 239 -15.06 11.88 -7.67
N ILE A 240 -14.39 13.02 -7.55
CA ILE A 240 -13.23 13.23 -6.69
C ILE A 240 -13.52 14.48 -5.86
N ARG A 241 -13.33 14.37 -4.54
CA ARG A 241 -13.33 15.49 -3.60
C ARG A 241 -11.92 15.69 -3.07
N LEU A 242 -11.39 16.90 -3.23
CA LEU A 242 -10.18 17.31 -2.52
C LEU A 242 -10.58 17.75 -1.12
N ILE A 243 -9.84 17.30 -0.12
CA ILE A 243 -10.06 17.62 1.30
C ILE A 243 -8.82 18.35 1.83
N SER A 244 -9.04 19.50 2.45
CA SER A 244 -8.05 20.19 3.29
C SER A 244 -8.55 20.24 4.73
N TRP A 245 -7.69 19.85 5.67
CA TRP A 245 -8.03 19.77 7.08
C TRP A 245 -6.90 20.34 7.94
N GLY A 246 -7.20 21.37 8.73
CA GLY A 246 -6.27 21.98 9.70
C GLY A 246 -6.04 21.14 10.97
N GLN A 247 -6.26 19.82 10.89
CA GLN A 247 -6.14 18.86 11.98
C GLN A 247 -7.07 19.09 13.18
N GLN A 248 -8.10 19.91 13.01
CA GLN A 248 -9.09 20.32 14.00
C GLN A 248 -10.41 20.60 13.29
N GLY A 249 -11.53 20.33 13.97
CA GLY A 249 -12.86 20.60 13.45
C GLY A 249 -13.15 19.89 12.13
N ALA A 250 -14.10 20.46 11.38
CA ALA A 250 -14.61 19.91 10.13
C ALA A 250 -13.64 20.10 8.95
N PHE A 251 -13.75 19.22 7.97
CA PHE A 251 -13.08 19.31 6.68
C PHE A 251 -13.54 20.50 5.87
N LYS A 252 -12.60 21.07 5.12
CA LYS A 252 -12.91 21.86 3.93
C LYS A 252 -12.79 20.93 2.74
N SER A 253 -13.79 20.93 1.86
CA SER A 253 -13.80 20.02 0.73
C SER A 253 -14.36 20.69 -0.52
N TRP A 254 -13.85 20.26 -1.67
CA TRP A 254 -14.26 20.75 -2.98
C TRP A 254 -14.40 19.59 -3.95
N ASN A 255 -15.44 19.60 -4.76
CA ASN A 255 -15.57 18.69 -5.89
C ASN A 255 -14.58 19.11 -6.98
N ILE A 256 -13.98 18.13 -7.64
CA ILE A 256 -13.05 18.40 -8.73
C ILE A 256 -13.79 18.31 -10.07
N ARG A 257 -13.63 19.36 -10.87
CA ARG A 257 -14.23 19.49 -12.20
C ARG A 257 -13.16 19.70 -13.25
N ASP A 258 -13.39 19.19 -14.46
CA ASP A 258 -12.60 19.60 -15.62
C ASP A 258 -12.97 21.03 -16.07
N ARG A 259 -12.24 21.57 -17.05
CA ARG A 259 -12.51 22.91 -17.61
C ARG A 259 -13.85 23.02 -18.35
N GLN A 260 -14.48 21.89 -18.67
CA GLN A 260 -15.80 21.83 -19.30
C GLN A 260 -16.93 21.70 -18.27
N GLY A 261 -16.60 21.59 -16.97
CA GLY A 261 -17.56 21.46 -15.87
C GLY A 261 -17.97 20.01 -15.58
N ASN A 262 -17.37 19.01 -16.22
CA ASN A 262 -17.65 17.61 -15.92
C ASN A 262 -16.95 17.20 -14.63
N ASN A 263 -17.51 16.21 -13.92
CA ASN A 263 -16.86 15.63 -12.74
C ASN A 263 -15.55 14.94 -13.13
N ALA A 264 -14.51 15.22 -12.35
CA ALA A 264 -13.37 14.34 -12.28
C ALA A 264 -13.74 13.03 -11.57
N TYR A 265 -13.12 11.93 -11.98
CA TYR A 265 -13.31 10.61 -11.37
C TYR A 265 -12.05 9.77 -11.50
N ILE A 266 -11.98 8.69 -10.72
CA ILE A 266 -10.89 7.70 -10.73
C ILE A 266 -11.51 6.34 -11.08
N ALA A 267 -11.05 5.70 -12.15
CA ALA A 267 -11.55 4.39 -12.55
C ALA A 267 -10.91 3.23 -11.74
N ALA A 268 -9.61 3.33 -11.46
CA ALA A 268 -8.86 2.38 -10.64
C ALA A 268 -8.72 2.84 -9.17
N SER A 269 -7.49 3.10 -8.72
CA SER A 269 -7.16 3.59 -7.37
C SER A 269 -6.27 4.81 -7.43
N SER A 270 -6.32 5.65 -6.39
CA SER A 270 -5.41 6.76 -6.20
C SER A 270 -4.50 6.49 -5.00
N HIS A 271 -3.47 5.68 -5.23
CA HIS A 271 -2.55 5.22 -4.19
C HIS A 271 -1.74 6.38 -3.58
N SER A 272 -1.23 7.27 -4.44
CA SER A 272 -0.35 8.38 -4.06
C SER A 272 -0.92 9.75 -4.46
N LEU A 273 -0.55 10.79 -3.71
CA LEU A 273 -0.78 12.20 -4.05
C LEU A 273 0.55 12.94 -4.24
N GLY A 274 0.59 13.83 -5.22
CA GLY A 274 1.66 14.83 -5.35
C GLY A 274 1.21 16.14 -4.72
N VAL A 275 2.04 16.73 -3.87
CA VAL A 275 1.76 18.06 -3.28
C VAL A 275 3.03 18.88 -3.36
N THR A 276 2.92 20.04 -4.00
CA THR A 276 4.00 21.01 -4.11
C THR A 276 3.64 22.26 -3.32
N ARG A 277 4.47 23.30 -3.38
CA ARG A 277 4.15 24.58 -2.76
C ARG A 277 2.86 25.20 -3.30
N ASN A 278 2.62 25.11 -4.61
CA ASN A 278 1.51 25.79 -5.27
C ASN A 278 0.45 24.86 -5.87
N HIS A 279 0.71 23.54 -5.98
CA HIS A 279 -0.16 22.61 -6.70
C HIS A 279 -0.44 21.32 -5.90
N VAL A 280 -1.50 20.63 -6.31
CA VAL A 280 -1.84 19.27 -5.90
C VAL A 280 -2.03 18.43 -7.16
N ILE A 281 -1.53 17.20 -7.16
CA ILE A 281 -1.65 16.25 -8.25
C ILE A 281 -2.27 14.98 -7.70
N ILE A 282 -3.39 14.57 -8.29
CA ILE A 282 -4.11 13.35 -7.93
C ILE A 282 -3.83 12.32 -9.02
N PHE A 283 -3.16 11.23 -8.69
CA PHE A 283 -2.78 10.18 -9.64
C PHE A 283 -3.76 9.02 -9.59
N GLU A 284 -4.27 8.61 -10.75
CA GLU A 284 -4.88 7.29 -10.91
C GLU A 284 -3.77 6.28 -11.21
N THR A 285 -3.36 5.59 -10.16
CA THR A 285 -2.22 4.69 -10.13
C THR A 285 -2.57 3.28 -10.60
N ALA A 286 -1.56 2.55 -11.09
CA ALA A 286 -1.58 1.16 -11.56
C ALA A 286 -1.82 0.12 -10.43
N ALA A 287 -2.91 0.29 -9.69
CA ALA A 287 -3.45 -0.62 -8.69
C ALA A 287 -4.96 -0.76 -8.95
N ARG A 288 -5.34 -1.68 -9.84
CA ARG A 288 -6.72 -1.78 -10.33
C ARG A 288 -7.42 -2.99 -9.73
N VAL A 289 -8.27 -2.71 -8.76
CA VAL A 289 -9.21 -3.71 -8.26
C VAL A 289 -10.45 -3.74 -9.16
N GLU A 290 -10.60 -4.78 -9.99
CA GLU A 290 -11.78 -4.87 -10.85
C GLU A 290 -13.05 -5.05 -10.01
N SER A 291 -14.10 -4.29 -10.31
CA SER A 291 -15.38 -4.40 -9.59
C SER A 291 -15.96 -5.82 -9.67
N THR A 292 -15.69 -6.55 -10.78
CA THR A 292 -16.10 -7.94 -10.94
C THR A 292 -15.28 -8.91 -10.08
N ARG A 293 -14.11 -8.51 -9.57
CA ARG A 293 -13.34 -9.32 -8.63
C ARG A 293 -14.07 -9.52 -7.33
N ILE A 294 -14.70 -8.47 -6.81
CA ILE A 294 -15.56 -8.54 -5.62
C ILE A 294 -16.68 -9.58 -5.80
N LEU A 295 -17.14 -9.80 -7.05
CA LEU A 295 -18.13 -10.81 -7.43
C LEU A 295 -17.53 -12.22 -7.66
N GLY A 296 -16.23 -12.40 -7.41
CA GLY A 296 -15.52 -13.68 -7.51
C GLY A 296 -14.91 -14.00 -8.87
N THR A 297 -14.86 -13.05 -9.81
CA THR A 297 -14.17 -13.27 -11.09
C THR A 297 -12.65 -13.15 -10.93
N HIS A 298 -11.92 -14.00 -11.65
CA HIS A 298 -10.46 -13.93 -11.76
C HIS A 298 -10.05 -13.35 -13.12
N ILE A 299 -10.84 -12.44 -13.72
CA ILE A 299 -10.49 -11.80 -15.00
C ILE A 299 -9.57 -10.64 -14.72
N VAL A 300 -8.38 -10.63 -15.32
CA VAL A 300 -7.41 -9.53 -15.24
C VAL A 300 -7.63 -8.59 -16.41
N LEU A 301 -7.89 -7.32 -16.12
CA LEU A 301 -7.77 -6.26 -17.10
C LEU A 301 -6.38 -5.64 -16.95
N PRO A 302 -5.49 -5.75 -17.94
CA PRO A 302 -4.17 -5.16 -17.82
C PRO A 302 -4.29 -3.65 -17.56
N GLN A 303 -3.35 -3.12 -16.79
CA GLN A 303 -3.19 -1.68 -16.62
C GLN A 303 -2.99 -1.01 -17.97
N GLU A 304 -3.22 0.30 -18.02
CA GLU A 304 -2.83 1.10 -19.18
C GLU A 304 -1.33 1.45 -19.07
N HIS A 305 -0.67 1.67 -20.20
CA HIS A 305 0.70 2.20 -20.26
C HIS A 305 0.70 3.72 -20.16
N SER A 306 -0.08 4.20 -19.19
CA SER A 306 -0.24 5.61 -18.88
C SER A 306 -0.76 5.77 -17.46
N THR A 307 -0.45 6.91 -16.86
CA THR A 307 -0.97 7.30 -15.55
C THR A 307 -1.84 8.52 -15.74
N ARG A 308 -3.14 8.38 -15.50
CA ARG A 308 -4.07 9.51 -15.54
C ARG A 308 -3.85 10.36 -14.30
N CYS A 309 -3.85 11.67 -14.43
CA CYS A 309 -3.76 12.55 -13.28
C CYS A 309 -4.56 13.83 -13.44
N TRP A 310 -4.98 14.38 -12.31
CA TRP A 310 -5.64 15.67 -12.20
C TRP A 310 -4.69 16.66 -11.52
N VAL A 311 -4.41 17.78 -12.19
CA VAL A 311 -3.52 18.83 -11.69
C VAL A 311 -4.34 20.03 -11.23
N LEU A 312 -4.17 20.41 -9.97
CA LEU A 312 -4.93 21.44 -9.27
C LEU A 312 -4.00 22.53 -8.75
N ARG A 313 -4.52 23.75 -8.68
CA ARG A 313 -3.81 24.90 -8.09
C ARG A 313 -4.32 25.12 -6.68
N LYS A 314 -3.42 25.24 -5.70
CA LYS A 314 -3.78 25.52 -4.31
C LYS A 314 -4.48 26.87 -4.15
N SER A 315 -4.19 27.84 -5.03
CA SER A 315 -4.88 29.13 -5.08
C SER A 315 -6.38 29.03 -5.32
N ASP A 316 -6.86 27.92 -5.89
CA ASP A 316 -8.28 27.69 -6.17
C ASP A 316 -9.03 27.08 -4.99
N MET A 317 -8.32 26.68 -3.92
CA MET A 317 -8.87 26.15 -2.67
C MET A 317 -9.50 27.26 -1.80
N VAL A 318 -10.42 28.03 -2.39
CA VAL A 318 -11.10 29.14 -1.75
C VAL A 318 -12.23 28.60 -0.86
N PRO A 319 -12.23 28.87 0.46
CA PRO A 319 -13.29 28.43 1.35
C PRO A 319 -14.68 28.90 0.88
N GLY A 320 -15.67 28.01 0.96
CA GLY A 320 -17.06 28.30 0.56
C GLY A 320 -17.37 28.14 -0.92
N ARG A 321 -16.37 27.87 -1.78
CA ARG A 321 -16.62 27.35 -3.13
C ARG A 321 -16.91 25.86 -3.07
N GLU A 322 -17.80 25.39 -3.95
CA GLU A 322 -18.14 23.98 -4.06
C GLU A 322 -17.19 23.19 -4.96
N ASP A 323 -16.68 23.83 -6.02
CA ASP A 323 -15.87 23.19 -7.05
C ASP A 323 -14.47 23.82 -7.19
N ILE A 324 -13.49 23.00 -7.55
CA ILE A 324 -12.17 23.41 -8.06
C ILE A 324 -12.02 22.90 -9.49
N ILE A 325 -11.51 23.75 -10.38
CA ILE A 325 -11.17 23.36 -11.74
C ILE A 325 -9.78 22.72 -11.75
N ALA A 326 -9.67 21.56 -12.39
CA ALA A 326 -8.44 20.81 -12.56
C ALA A 326 -8.17 20.52 -14.04
N ASP A 327 -6.88 20.37 -14.36
CA ASP A 327 -6.42 19.92 -15.67
C ASP A 327 -6.22 18.40 -15.66
N TYR A 328 -6.83 17.70 -16.61
CA TYR A 328 -6.63 16.26 -16.82
C TYR A 328 -5.42 16.00 -17.73
N LEU A 329 -4.57 15.07 -17.33
CA LEU A 329 -3.41 14.62 -18.10
C LEU A 329 -3.32 13.09 -18.10
N GLU A 330 -2.70 12.55 -19.15
CA GLU A 330 -2.25 11.15 -19.20
C GLU A 330 -0.74 11.16 -19.39
N LEU A 331 -0.02 10.83 -18.32
CA LEU A 331 1.43 10.72 -18.35
C LEU A 331 1.83 9.44 -19.10
N GLY A 332 2.88 9.50 -19.91
CA GLY A 332 3.28 8.43 -20.83
C GLY A 332 3.93 7.19 -20.20
N PHE A 333 3.56 6.84 -18.97
CA PHE A 333 4.12 5.72 -18.21
C PHE A 333 3.15 5.23 -17.13
N ASP A 334 3.26 3.97 -16.72
CA ASP A 334 2.48 3.38 -15.63
C ASP A 334 3.24 3.49 -14.29
N THR A 335 2.55 3.89 -13.22
CA THR A 335 3.16 4.01 -11.88
C THR A 335 2.17 3.74 -10.76
N SER A 336 2.68 3.53 -9.54
CA SER A 336 1.86 3.45 -8.34
C SER A 336 2.40 4.30 -7.19
N ASP A 337 3.68 4.20 -6.88
CA ASP A 337 4.38 5.10 -5.97
C ASP A 337 5.11 6.16 -6.78
N ILE A 338 4.74 7.41 -6.53
CA ILE A 338 5.25 8.58 -7.21
C ILE A 338 5.39 9.73 -6.21
N VAL A 339 6.49 10.45 -6.30
CA VAL A 339 6.82 11.61 -5.47
C VAL A 339 7.13 12.80 -6.37
N CYS A 340 7.06 14.00 -5.80
CA CYS A 340 7.33 15.24 -6.52
C CYS A 340 8.23 16.18 -5.72
N ASN A 341 9.05 16.97 -6.43
CA ASN A 341 9.69 18.13 -5.82
C ASN A 341 8.64 19.01 -5.16
N TYR A 342 8.92 19.50 -3.94
CA TYR A 342 8.04 20.46 -3.29
C TYR A 342 8.12 21.84 -3.94
N ASP A 343 9.30 22.23 -4.44
CA ASP A 343 9.46 23.46 -5.24
C ASP A 343 8.87 23.26 -6.64
N ASP A 344 7.99 24.19 -6.99
CA ASP A 344 7.36 24.34 -8.30
C ASP A 344 7.30 25.82 -8.72
N SER A 345 8.13 26.68 -8.11
CA SER A 345 8.11 28.13 -8.31
C SER A 345 8.34 28.57 -9.76
N ALA A 346 8.97 27.72 -10.58
CA ALA A 346 9.13 27.91 -12.02
C ALA A 346 7.84 27.63 -12.84
N GLY A 347 6.73 27.27 -12.19
CA GLY A 347 5.52 26.78 -12.87
C GLY A 347 5.72 25.39 -13.46
N GLU A 348 6.64 24.60 -12.90
CA GLU A 348 6.96 23.25 -13.37
C GLU A 348 7.03 22.30 -12.19
N ILE A 349 6.28 21.20 -12.28
CA ILE A 349 6.29 20.11 -11.29
C ILE A 349 7.23 19.03 -11.82
N THR A 350 8.20 18.61 -11.03
CA THR A 350 9.08 17.48 -11.36
C THR A 350 8.68 16.26 -10.55
N LEU A 351 8.41 15.16 -11.24
CA LEU A 351 7.93 13.90 -10.69
C LEU A 351 9.01 12.83 -10.80
N TYR A 352 9.07 11.97 -9.78
CA TYR A 352 9.87 10.74 -9.79
C TYR A 352 8.99 9.58 -9.35
N GLY A 353 8.99 8.48 -10.10
CA GLY A 353 8.13 7.35 -9.80
C GLY A 353 8.77 6.02 -10.15
N GLN A 354 8.18 4.96 -9.63
CA GLN A 354 8.44 3.63 -10.15
C GLN A 354 7.74 3.47 -11.50
N TYR A 355 8.40 2.83 -12.46
CA TYR A 355 7.79 2.32 -13.67
C TYR A 355 7.41 0.87 -13.43
N MET A 356 6.12 0.55 -13.55
CA MET A 356 5.62 -0.78 -13.19
C MET A 356 5.94 -1.81 -14.27
N GLY A 357 5.84 -1.45 -15.55
CA GLY A 357 6.25 -2.30 -16.66
C GLY A 357 5.50 -3.63 -16.70
N ALA A 358 4.21 -3.59 -17.05
CA ALA A 358 3.36 -4.78 -17.12
C ALA A 358 3.21 -5.53 -15.79
N MET A 359 2.92 -4.80 -14.71
CA MET A 359 2.69 -5.34 -13.37
C MET A 359 1.51 -4.62 -12.69
N ASP A 360 0.77 -5.34 -11.84
CA ASP A 360 -0.31 -4.77 -11.01
C ASP A 360 -0.14 -5.21 -9.56
N LYS A 361 0.01 -4.25 -8.63
CA LYS A 361 0.19 -4.52 -7.19
C LYS A 361 -1.02 -5.14 -6.52
N SER A 362 -2.20 -5.04 -7.14
CA SER A 362 -3.45 -5.58 -6.62
C SER A 362 -3.76 -7.01 -7.10
N GLU A 363 -2.96 -7.54 -8.03
CA GLU A 363 -3.12 -8.89 -8.55
C GLU A 363 -2.47 -9.91 -7.61
N GLN A 364 -3.29 -10.82 -7.08
CA GLN A 364 -2.84 -11.91 -6.21
C GLN A 364 -2.81 -13.25 -6.93
N LEU A 365 -2.05 -14.19 -6.38
CA LEU A 365 -2.10 -15.60 -6.72
C LEU A 365 -3.34 -16.27 -6.12
N PHE A 366 -4.21 -16.83 -6.94
CA PHE A 366 -5.37 -17.61 -6.47
C PHE A 366 -5.03 -19.08 -6.31
N ARG A 367 -5.52 -19.72 -5.24
CA ARG A 367 -5.37 -21.16 -5.02
C ARG A 367 -5.84 -21.95 -6.24
N TYR A 368 -5.04 -22.93 -6.65
CA TYR A 368 -5.27 -23.79 -7.83
C TYR A 368 -5.25 -23.08 -9.18
N GLU A 369 -4.84 -21.81 -9.26
CA GLU A 369 -4.47 -21.26 -10.57
C GLU A 369 -3.15 -21.84 -11.05
N ILE A 370 -2.95 -21.77 -12.37
CA ILE A 370 -1.81 -22.38 -13.05
C ILE A 370 -0.68 -21.37 -13.14
N PHE A 371 0.52 -21.78 -12.72
CA PHE A 371 1.74 -21.02 -13.00
C PHE A 371 2.10 -21.13 -14.48
N GLN A 372 2.79 -20.12 -15.03
CA GLN A 372 3.21 -20.11 -16.43
C GLN A 372 4.08 -21.34 -16.77
N GLU A 373 5.01 -21.71 -15.91
CA GLU A 373 5.88 -22.90 -16.05
C GLU A 373 5.18 -24.23 -15.69
N GLY A 374 3.86 -24.20 -15.45
CA GLY A 374 3.06 -25.34 -15.03
C GLY A 374 3.08 -25.60 -13.52
N GLY A 375 2.16 -26.46 -13.07
CA GLY A 375 1.86 -26.65 -11.64
C GLY A 375 0.74 -25.71 -11.18
N LEU A 376 0.36 -25.84 -9.90
CA LEU A 376 -0.77 -25.12 -9.31
C LEU A 376 -0.33 -24.31 -8.09
N VAL A 377 -0.89 -23.11 -7.92
CA VAL A 377 -0.69 -22.29 -6.73
C VAL A 377 -1.16 -23.06 -5.48
N PRO A 378 -0.25 -23.32 -4.51
CA PRO A 378 -0.60 -24.05 -3.30
C PRO A 378 -1.38 -23.15 -2.32
N LYS A 379 -2.13 -23.78 -1.40
CA LYS A 379 -2.95 -23.08 -0.40
C LYS A 379 -2.15 -22.10 0.46
N TRP A 380 -0.89 -22.40 0.80
CA TRP A 380 -0.08 -21.55 1.68
C TRP A 380 0.37 -20.25 1.01
N LEU A 381 0.46 -20.23 -0.33
CA LEU A 381 0.92 -19.08 -1.12
C LEU A 381 -0.26 -18.22 -1.63
N SER A 382 -1.46 -18.80 -1.70
CA SER A 382 -2.62 -18.07 -2.23
C SER A 382 -2.88 -16.79 -1.46
N GLY A 383 -3.01 -15.66 -2.17
CA GLY A 383 -3.10 -14.32 -1.59
C GLY A 383 -1.81 -13.50 -1.67
N TYR A 384 -0.67 -14.13 -1.97
CA TYR A 384 0.56 -13.39 -2.26
C TYR A 384 0.43 -12.64 -3.60
N PRO A 385 0.99 -11.42 -3.75
CA PRO A 385 1.03 -10.72 -5.03
C PRO A 385 1.63 -11.58 -6.15
N ALA A 386 1.08 -11.50 -7.35
CA ALA A 386 1.62 -12.18 -8.52
C ALA A 386 2.96 -11.54 -8.93
N ALA A 387 3.90 -12.36 -9.41
CA ALA A 387 5.17 -11.84 -9.92
C ALA A 387 4.96 -10.93 -11.14
N PRO A 388 5.84 -9.93 -11.35
CA PRO A 388 5.81 -9.10 -12.54
C PRO A 388 6.07 -9.94 -13.80
N VAL A 389 5.56 -9.47 -14.94
CA VAL A 389 5.75 -10.14 -16.23
C VAL A 389 6.60 -9.33 -17.21
N ASP A 390 7.27 -8.29 -16.73
CA ASP A 390 8.36 -7.61 -17.42
C ASP A 390 9.20 -6.81 -16.40
N VAL A 391 10.31 -6.23 -16.85
CA VAL A 391 11.16 -5.36 -16.01
C VAL A 391 10.42 -4.06 -15.70
N GLY A 392 10.43 -3.62 -14.46
CA GLY A 392 10.00 -2.27 -14.10
C GLY A 392 11.05 -1.22 -14.48
N GLY A 393 11.08 -0.14 -13.70
CA GLY A 393 12.04 0.93 -13.89
C GLY A 393 11.86 2.09 -12.92
N LEU A 394 12.60 3.17 -13.19
CA LEU A 394 12.51 4.45 -12.49
C LEU A 394 12.29 5.55 -13.52
N VAL A 395 11.33 6.43 -13.27
CA VAL A 395 10.98 7.50 -14.22
C VAL A 395 11.18 8.87 -13.62
N ARG A 396 11.48 9.83 -14.50
CA ARG A 396 11.28 11.25 -14.25
C ARG A 396 10.37 11.80 -15.33
N ALA A 397 9.37 12.56 -14.89
CA ALA A 397 8.49 13.32 -15.76
C ALA A 397 8.36 14.76 -15.23
N ARG A 398 8.02 15.68 -16.12
CA ARG A 398 7.80 17.08 -15.74
C ARG A 398 6.49 17.59 -16.30
N ILE A 399 5.80 18.40 -15.52
CA ILE A 399 4.52 19.01 -15.90
C ILE A 399 4.70 20.51 -15.86
N GLN A 400 4.46 21.19 -16.97
CA GLN A 400 4.32 22.64 -17.00
C GLN A 400 2.91 23.02 -16.57
N VAL A 401 2.79 23.97 -15.65
CA VAL A 401 1.51 24.48 -15.14
C VAL A 401 1.48 25.99 -15.23
N THR A 402 0.42 26.52 -15.85
CA THR A 402 0.09 27.95 -15.89
C THR A 402 -1.23 28.18 -15.18
N SER A 403 -1.83 29.38 -15.19
CA SER A 403 -3.23 29.54 -14.76
C SER A 403 -4.23 28.80 -15.65
N ASP A 404 -3.90 28.64 -16.94
CA ASP A 404 -4.88 28.31 -17.98
C ASP A 404 -4.76 26.87 -18.49
N PHE A 405 -3.67 26.17 -18.18
CA PHE A 405 -3.50 24.77 -18.53
C PHE A 405 -2.41 24.11 -17.68
N ALA A 406 -2.41 22.77 -17.72
CA ALA A 406 -1.25 21.94 -17.40
C ALA A 406 -0.91 21.07 -18.61
N ARG A 407 0.36 20.72 -18.80
CA ARG A 407 0.79 19.75 -19.83
C ARG A 407 2.07 19.02 -19.40
N GLU A 408 2.19 17.76 -19.79
CA GLU A 408 3.47 17.04 -19.68
C GLU A 408 4.52 17.65 -20.64
N ILE A 409 5.74 17.83 -20.15
CA ILE A 409 6.92 18.20 -20.94
C ILE A 409 7.53 16.91 -21.48
N LYS A 410 6.97 16.39 -22.57
CA LYS A 410 7.32 15.06 -23.12
C LYS A 410 8.78 14.96 -23.54
N GLU A 411 9.40 16.07 -23.92
CA GLU A 411 10.80 16.13 -24.36
C GLU A 411 11.80 15.84 -23.23
N ASP A 412 11.36 15.92 -21.96
CA ASP A 412 12.20 15.68 -20.78
C ASP A 412 11.85 14.37 -20.04
N TYR A 413 10.97 13.54 -20.59
CA TYR A 413 10.67 12.24 -20.02
C TYR A 413 11.92 11.33 -20.05
N GLN A 414 12.24 10.74 -18.91
CA GLN A 414 13.37 9.83 -18.77
C GLN A 414 12.95 8.58 -18.01
N VAL A 415 13.44 7.42 -18.46
CA VAL A 415 13.21 6.13 -17.82
C VAL A 415 14.53 5.36 -17.70
N ILE A 416 14.76 4.78 -16.53
CA ILE A 416 15.86 3.86 -16.25
C ILE A 416 15.26 2.48 -16.12
N ARG A 417 15.79 1.50 -16.87
CA ARG A 417 15.44 0.09 -16.76
C ARG A 417 16.71 -0.73 -16.62
N ASP A 418 16.69 -1.75 -15.78
CA ASP A 418 17.81 -2.66 -15.54
C ASP A 418 17.26 -4.07 -15.29
N GLU A 419 17.61 -4.99 -16.19
CA GLU A 419 17.12 -6.37 -16.22
C GLU A 419 17.61 -7.24 -15.05
N ASN A 420 18.55 -6.74 -14.25
CA ASN A 420 19.07 -7.44 -13.07
C ASN A 420 18.48 -6.90 -11.77
N LEU A 421 18.14 -5.61 -11.72
CA LEU A 421 17.76 -4.93 -10.48
C LEU A 421 16.29 -4.52 -10.40
N LEU A 422 15.69 -4.05 -11.49
CA LEU A 422 14.45 -3.27 -11.42
C LEU A 422 13.19 -4.11 -11.68
N TRP A 423 13.08 -5.27 -11.03
CA TRP A 423 11.90 -6.13 -11.09
C TRP A 423 11.00 -5.93 -9.86
N ASP A 424 9.68 -5.83 -10.08
CA ASP A 424 8.70 -5.62 -9.02
C ASP A 424 9.05 -4.39 -8.17
N MET A 425 9.04 -3.23 -8.83
CA MET A 425 9.39 -1.95 -8.20
C MET A 425 8.32 -1.56 -7.16
N ASN A 426 8.82 -1.13 -6.01
CA ASN A 426 8.02 -0.91 -4.82
C ASN A 426 8.47 0.35 -4.05
N ASP A 427 7.99 0.48 -2.81
CA ASP A 427 8.11 1.64 -1.93
C ASP A 427 9.41 2.47 -2.07
N PRO A 428 9.31 3.80 -2.25
CA PRO A 428 10.44 4.70 -2.17
C PRO A 428 10.84 4.99 -0.72
N ALA A 429 12.14 5.17 -0.49
CA ALA A 429 12.72 5.71 0.73
C ALA A 429 13.54 6.96 0.40
N TYR A 430 13.38 8.00 1.22
CA TYR A 430 14.05 9.27 1.00
C TYR A 430 14.05 10.12 2.27
N ARG A 431 14.99 11.06 2.34
CA ARG A 431 15.05 11.99 3.47
C ARG A 431 13.80 12.86 3.51
N GLY A 432 13.13 12.85 4.66
CA GLY A 432 11.94 13.66 4.91
C GLY A 432 10.67 12.84 4.99
N HIS A 433 10.53 11.82 4.13
CA HIS A 433 9.44 10.83 3.98
C HIS A 433 7.98 11.30 4.06
N PHE A 434 7.64 12.14 5.03
CA PHE A 434 6.38 12.84 5.21
C PHE A 434 6.48 14.32 4.81
N GLN A 435 7.67 14.83 4.48
CA GLN A 435 7.87 16.12 3.81
C GLN A 435 8.65 15.90 2.52
N PHE A 436 8.06 16.28 1.38
CA PHE A 436 8.78 16.26 0.12
C PHE A 436 9.90 17.31 0.16
N PRO A 437 11.14 16.97 -0.25
CA PRO A 437 12.21 17.94 -0.39
C PRO A 437 11.89 19.00 -1.45
N GLU A 438 12.45 20.20 -1.30
CA GLU A 438 12.39 21.25 -2.34
C GLU A 438 12.80 20.69 -3.71
N THR A 439 13.88 19.91 -3.73
CA THR A 439 14.33 19.17 -4.91
C THR A 439 14.87 17.82 -4.47
N PHE A 440 14.46 16.74 -5.13
CA PHE A 440 15.07 15.44 -4.95
C PHE A 440 16.43 15.37 -5.67
N GLU A 441 17.48 15.06 -4.91
CA GLU A 441 18.82 14.73 -5.41
C GLU A 441 19.06 13.22 -5.34
N HIS A 442 18.53 12.59 -4.29
CA HIS A 442 18.70 11.17 -4.01
C HIS A 442 17.36 10.53 -3.63
N LEU A 443 17.03 9.45 -4.33
CA LEU A 443 15.89 8.60 -4.00
C LEU A 443 16.37 7.15 -3.88
N TYR A 444 15.78 6.41 -2.96
CA TYR A 444 16.05 4.99 -2.80
C TYR A 444 14.77 4.21 -3.10
N TRP A 445 14.90 3.06 -3.75
CA TRP A 445 13.75 2.27 -4.18
C TRP A 445 13.94 0.81 -3.82
N ALA A 446 12.86 0.18 -3.36
CA ALA A 446 12.80 -1.27 -3.25
C ALA A 446 12.42 -1.88 -4.60
N ALA A 447 13.12 -2.95 -4.96
CA ALA A 447 12.69 -3.92 -5.96
C ALA A 447 12.49 -5.25 -5.24
N VAL A 448 11.29 -5.82 -5.31
CA VAL A 448 10.99 -7.11 -4.66
C VAL A 448 11.66 -8.26 -5.43
N GLY A 449 11.92 -8.07 -6.72
CA GLY A 449 12.60 -9.03 -7.58
C GLY A 449 11.63 -9.83 -8.46
N TYR A 450 12.18 -10.80 -9.16
CA TYR A 450 11.45 -11.67 -10.08
C TYR A 450 11.73 -13.13 -9.77
N ARG A 451 10.67 -13.94 -9.76
CA ARG A 451 10.78 -15.40 -9.59
C ARG A 451 9.89 -16.07 -10.62
N PRO A 452 10.43 -16.85 -11.56
CA PRO A 452 9.64 -17.50 -12.61
C PRO A 452 8.57 -18.43 -12.01
N ASP A 453 8.87 -19.05 -10.87
CA ASP A 453 7.96 -19.94 -10.15
C ASP A 453 6.76 -19.24 -9.47
N LEU A 454 6.70 -17.90 -9.53
CA LEU A 454 5.57 -17.09 -9.06
C LEU A 454 4.79 -16.43 -10.20
N VAL A 455 5.16 -16.67 -11.46
CA VAL A 455 4.47 -16.08 -12.60
C VAL A 455 3.16 -16.81 -12.87
N SER A 456 2.05 -16.11 -12.74
CA SER A 456 0.72 -16.64 -13.00
C SER A 456 0.43 -16.64 -14.51
N MET A 457 -0.04 -17.78 -15.06
CA MET A 457 -0.42 -17.87 -16.47
C MET A 457 -1.54 -16.87 -16.80
N ARG A 458 -2.44 -16.61 -15.85
CA ARG A 458 -3.54 -15.65 -15.97
C ARG A 458 -3.03 -14.22 -16.15
N VAL A 459 -2.11 -13.78 -15.30
CA VAL A 459 -1.53 -12.42 -15.34
C VAL A 459 -0.67 -12.27 -16.59
N SER A 460 0.25 -13.21 -16.84
CA SER A 460 1.11 -13.19 -18.01
C SER A 460 0.32 -13.16 -19.33
N TRP A 461 -0.75 -13.95 -19.42
CA TRP A 461 -1.63 -13.91 -20.58
C TRP A 461 -2.31 -12.56 -20.75
N ALA A 462 -2.83 -11.95 -19.67
CA ALA A 462 -3.51 -10.65 -19.74
C ALA A 462 -2.58 -9.54 -20.27
N TYR A 463 -1.31 -9.56 -19.87
CA TYR A 463 -0.29 -8.58 -20.22
C TYR A 463 0.53 -8.92 -21.48
N ARG A 464 0.21 -10.02 -22.19
CA ARG A 464 1.02 -10.50 -23.33
C ARG A 464 1.26 -9.47 -24.44
N ASN A 465 0.35 -8.52 -24.60
CA ASN A 465 0.40 -7.44 -25.60
C ASN A 465 0.65 -6.05 -24.98
N TYR A 466 1.10 -5.99 -23.73
CA TYR A 466 1.40 -4.72 -23.08
C TYR A 466 2.53 -3.99 -23.84
N PRO A 467 2.44 -2.66 -24.05
CA PRO A 467 3.44 -1.91 -24.80
C PRO A 467 4.84 -1.94 -24.17
N GLU A 468 5.87 -1.72 -24.99
CA GLU A 468 7.26 -1.48 -24.54
C GLU A 468 7.86 -2.56 -23.63
N ARG A 469 7.36 -3.79 -23.71
CA ARG A 469 7.92 -4.91 -22.96
C ARG A 469 9.35 -5.23 -23.42
N LEU A 470 10.25 -5.51 -22.48
CA LEU A 470 11.58 -6.05 -22.81
C LEU A 470 11.52 -7.54 -23.08
N TYR A 471 10.65 -8.24 -22.36
CA TYR A 471 10.45 -9.67 -22.52
C TYR A 471 9.11 -10.00 -23.17
N SER A 472 9.12 -10.97 -24.08
CA SER A 472 7.87 -11.51 -24.65
C SER A 472 7.18 -12.43 -23.63
N TYR A 473 5.95 -12.86 -23.93
CA TYR A 473 5.27 -13.86 -23.11
C TYR A 473 6.07 -15.18 -23.03
N TRP A 474 6.76 -15.59 -24.10
CA TRP A 474 7.45 -16.89 -24.19
C TRP A 474 8.93 -16.85 -23.80
N ASP A 475 9.50 -15.66 -23.65
CA ASP A 475 10.96 -15.47 -23.51
C ASP A 475 11.35 -14.89 -22.14
N MET A 476 10.52 -15.11 -21.11
CA MET A 476 10.80 -14.64 -19.75
C MET A 476 12.05 -15.32 -19.17
N PRO A 477 12.84 -14.64 -18.30
CA PRO A 477 14.04 -15.23 -17.71
C PRO A 477 13.75 -16.50 -16.90
N GLU A 478 14.55 -17.55 -17.10
CA GLU A 478 14.46 -18.79 -16.29
C GLU A 478 15.06 -18.64 -14.89
N GLN A 479 15.89 -17.61 -14.68
CA GLN A 479 16.59 -17.36 -13.42
C GLN A 479 15.84 -16.34 -12.59
N SER A 480 15.76 -16.58 -11.28
CA SER A 480 15.25 -15.58 -10.34
C SER A 480 16.16 -14.35 -10.33
N ARG A 481 15.56 -13.18 -10.12
CA ARG A 481 16.23 -11.93 -9.77
C ARG A 481 15.87 -11.62 -8.31
N PRO A 482 16.83 -11.64 -7.37
CA PRO A 482 16.54 -11.35 -5.97
C PRO A 482 16.02 -9.93 -5.77
N SER A 483 15.48 -9.66 -4.59
CA SER A 483 15.17 -8.29 -4.19
C SER A 483 16.42 -7.41 -4.27
N ALA A 484 16.24 -6.12 -4.54
CA ALA A 484 17.30 -5.14 -4.58
C ALA A 484 16.89 -3.83 -3.89
N LEU A 485 17.85 -3.17 -3.27
CA LEU A 485 17.73 -1.80 -2.79
C LEU A 485 18.58 -0.91 -3.71
N VAL A 486 17.94 0.05 -4.36
CA VAL A 486 18.53 0.84 -5.45
C VAL A 486 18.62 2.31 -5.04
N HIS A 487 19.78 2.93 -5.25
CA HIS A 487 20.00 4.37 -5.07
C HIS A 487 19.98 5.07 -6.42
N MET A 488 19.02 5.98 -6.60
CA MET A 488 18.85 6.81 -7.77
C MET A 488 19.49 8.19 -7.55
N ASP A 489 20.35 8.61 -8.47
CA ASP A 489 20.75 10.01 -8.63
C ASP A 489 19.71 10.70 -9.53
N CYS A 490 18.88 11.54 -8.93
CA CYS A 490 17.77 12.21 -9.59
C CYS A 490 18.24 13.26 -10.61
N SER A 491 19.39 13.88 -10.36
CA SER A 491 19.95 14.92 -11.23
C SER A 491 20.48 14.33 -12.54
N ARG A 492 21.16 13.18 -12.45
CA ARG A 492 21.77 12.49 -13.59
C ARG A 492 20.86 11.44 -14.22
N MET A 493 19.75 11.09 -13.57
CA MET A 493 18.85 9.99 -13.97
C MET A 493 19.62 8.69 -14.19
N GLN A 494 20.33 8.24 -13.17
CA GLN A 494 21.07 6.97 -13.19
C GLN A 494 20.96 6.24 -11.84
N ILE A 495 21.18 4.92 -11.87
CA ILE A 495 21.44 4.14 -10.66
C ILE A 495 22.86 4.48 -10.20
N ALA A 496 22.96 5.14 -9.04
CA ALA A 496 24.25 5.55 -8.47
C ALA A 496 24.91 4.42 -7.67
N ASP A 497 24.10 3.61 -6.99
CA ASP A 497 24.55 2.44 -6.21
C ASP A 497 23.39 1.46 -6.03
N ALA A 498 23.68 0.21 -5.70
CA ALA A 498 22.65 -0.79 -5.40
C ALA A 498 23.19 -1.92 -4.53
N TYR A 499 22.29 -2.59 -3.82
CA TYR A 499 22.55 -3.85 -3.14
C TYR A 499 21.52 -4.89 -3.57
N GLN A 500 22.00 -6.03 -4.07
CA GLN A 500 21.18 -7.19 -4.37
C GLN A 500 21.19 -8.16 -3.19
N PHE A 501 20.01 -8.53 -2.73
CA PHE A 501 19.83 -9.39 -1.56
C PHE A 501 20.03 -10.87 -1.92
N PRO A 502 20.20 -11.76 -0.93
CA PRO A 502 20.21 -13.20 -1.16
C PRO A 502 18.91 -13.71 -1.79
N ASP A 503 19.00 -14.74 -2.65
CA ASP A 503 17.88 -15.37 -3.36
C ASP A 503 16.79 -15.94 -2.44
N ASP A 504 17.09 -16.18 -1.16
CA ASP A 504 16.18 -16.79 -0.21
C ASP A 504 15.29 -15.80 0.54
N CYS A 505 15.37 -14.52 0.19
CA CYS A 505 14.65 -13.47 0.89
C CYS A 505 13.72 -12.65 0.00
N VAL A 506 12.83 -11.92 0.68
CA VAL A 506 12.02 -10.85 0.13
C VAL A 506 12.29 -9.63 0.99
N MET A 507 12.81 -8.56 0.39
CA MET A 507 12.97 -7.26 1.03
C MET A 507 11.82 -6.34 0.61
N ARG A 508 11.29 -5.60 1.58
CA ARG A 508 10.28 -4.56 1.37
C ARG A 508 10.51 -3.39 2.30
N THR A 509 9.79 -2.29 2.02
CA THR A 509 9.59 -1.20 2.99
C THR A 509 10.88 -0.57 3.52
N PRO A 510 11.82 -0.15 2.66
CA PRO A 510 12.99 0.59 3.12
C PRO A 510 12.55 1.93 3.72
N GLN A 511 13.31 2.41 4.70
CA GLN A 511 13.13 3.75 5.24
C GLN A 511 14.43 4.50 5.48
N PHE A 512 14.42 5.80 5.17
CA PHE A 512 15.56 6.67 5.37
C PHE A 512 15.54 7.32 6.75
N MET A 513 16.65 7.17 7.45
CA MET A 513 16.98 7.90 8.66
C MET A 513 18.16 8.83 8.36
N ALA A 514 18.00 10.14 8.52
CA ALA A 514 19.11 11.08 8.43
C ALA A 514 20.07 10.89 9.62
N ARG A 515 21.38 11.06 9.39
CA ARG A 515 22.32 11.20 10.52
C ARG A 515 21.96 12.44 11.36
N PRO A 516 22.19 12.41 12.69
CA PRO A 516 21.97 13.57 13.53
C PRO A 516 22.70 14.81 13.00
N GLY A 517 21.96 15.90 12.79
CA GLY A 517 22.48 17.17 12.28
C GLY A 517 22.68 17.23 10.76
N SER A 518 22.43 16.16 10.02
CA SER A 518 22.61 16.15 8.57
C SER A 518 21.39 16.67 7.80
N THR A 519 21.67 17.46 6.77
CA THR A 519 20.68 17.95 5.81
C THR A 519 20.81 17.30 4.43
N ALA A 520 21.87 16.53 4.18
CA ALA A 520 22.09 15.88 2.90
C ALA A 520 21.15 14.68 2.71
N GLN A 521 20.70 14.45 1.47
CA GLN A 521 19.70 13.41 1.18
C GLN A 521 20.28 11.99 1.11
N ASN A 522 21.61 11.84 1.09
CA ASN A 522 22.31 10.56 1.11
C ASN A 522 23.15 10.32 2.38
N ASP A 523 23.18 11.28 3.32
CA ASP A 523 23.94 11.14 4.56
C ASP A 523 23.05 10.64 5.69
N GLY A 524 22.98 9.32 5.78
CA GLY A 524 22.01 8.65 6.62
C GLY A 524 22.10 7.15 6.49
N TYR A 525 21.02 6.51 6.93
CA TYR A 525 20.85 5.08 6.98
C TYR A 525 19.57 4.68 6.29
N LEU A 526 19.59 3.55 5.59
CA LEU A 526 18.37 2.87 5.15
C LEU A 526 18.11 1.68 6.07
N ILE A 527 16.88 1.56 6.55
CA ILE A 527 16.41 0.45 7.37
C ILE A 527 15.34 -0.28 6.58
N ALA A 528 15.58 -1.54 6.22
CA ALA A 528 14.66 -2.34 5.40
C ALA A 528 14.18 -3.59 6.15
N ALA A 529 12.90 -3.92 5.99
CA ALA A 529 12.34 -5.15 6.49
C ALA A 529 12.62 -6.30 5.51
N VAL A 530 13.15 -7.40 6.04
CA VAL A 530 13.59 -8.55 5.24
C VAL A 530 12.97 -9.81 5.81
N VAL A 531 12.32 -10.60 4.95
CA VAL A 531 11.86 -11.94 5.28
C VAL A 531 12.74 -12.96 4.56
N ARG A 532 13.45 -13.79 5.34
CA ARG A 532 14.35 -14.84 4.84
C ARG A 532 13.77 -16.23 5.06
N LYS A 533 14.08 -17.15 4.15
CA LYS A 533 13.86 -18.58 4.35
C LYS A 533 14.92 -19.15 5.29
N TYR A 534 16.17 -18.71 5.12
CA TYR A 534 17.31 -19.13 5.92
C TYR A 534 17.73 -17.96 6.83
N PRO A 535 17.34 -17.96 8.11
CA PRO A 535 17.64 -16.87 9.03
C PRO A 535 19.15 -16.57 9.12
N SER A 536 19.51 -15.30 9.28
CA SER A 536 20.90 -14.83 9.32
C SER A 536 21.66 -15.25 10.60
N GLY A 537 20.97 -15.84 11.58
CA GLY A 537 21.59 -16.38 12.79
C GLY A 537 20.58 -17.12 13.69
N ALA A 538 21.08 -17.81 14.72
CA ALA A 538 20.24 -18.64 15.62
C ALA A 538 19.20 -17.85 16.43
N GLN A 539 19.34 -16.53 16.51
CA GLN A 539 18.41 -15.62 17.20
C GLN A 539 17.39 -14.98 16.26
N SER A 540 17.39 -15.39 14.98
CA SER A 540 16.47 -14.92 13.96
C SER A 540 15.50 -16.04 13.59
N ASN A 541 14.21 -15.70 13.48
CA ASN A 541 13.18 -16.54 12.86
C ASN A 541 13.07 -16.28 11.34
N GLY A 542 13.97 -15.48 10.77
CA GLY A 542 13.95 -15.02 9.38
C GLY A 542 13.20 -13.71 9.16
N LYS A 543 12.68 -13.06 10.21
CA LYS A 543 12.06 -11.73 10.18
C LYS A 543 13.06 -10.70 10.71
N GLU A 544 13.68 -9.97 9.79
CA GLU A 544 14.90 -9.21 10.08
C GLU A 544 14.77 -7.75 9.64
N PHE A 545 15.56 -6.87 10.26
CA PHE A 545 15.76 -5.51 9.82
C PHE A 545 17.22 -5.29 9.44
N TRP A 546 17.45 -4.90 8.19
CA TRP A 546 18.78 -4.70 7.63
C TRP A 546 19.05 -3.22 7.53
N ILE A 547 20.21 -2.79 8.01
CA ILE A 547 20.62 -1.38 8.07
C ILE A 547 21.79 -1.16 7.14
N PHE A 548 21.68 -0.19 6.23
CA PHE A 548 22.68 0.16 5.23
C PHE A 548 23.16 1.59 5.42
N ASP A 549 24.41 1.85 5.03
CA ASP A 549 24.86 3.22 4.81
C ASP A 549 24.23 3.74 3.51
N ALA A 550 23.48 4.83 3.58
CA ALA A 550 22.76 5.36 2.42
C ALA A 550 23.70 5.85 1.31
N ALA A 551 24.97 6.16 1.63
CA ALA A 551 25.97 6.60 0.65
C ALA A 551 26.77 5.43 0.04
N ALA A 552 26.57 4.19 0.48
CA ALA A 552 27.36 3.04 0.05
C ALA A 552 26.61 1.70 0.18
N LEU A 553 25.49 1.56 -0.54
CA LEU A 553 24.65 0.36 -0.57
C LEU A 553 25.44 -0.89 -0.98
N SER A 554 26.31 -0.79 -1.99
CA SER A 554 27.07 -1.94 -2.50
C SER A 554 28.02 -2.57 -1.48
N ARG A 555 28.33 -1.89 -0.37
CA ARG A 555 29.07 -2.48 0.76
C ARG A 555 28.25 -3.51 1.53
N GLY A 556 26.94 -3.55 1.33
CA GLY A 556 26.01 -4.40 2.05
C GLY A 556 25.58 -3.83 3.40
N PRO A 557 24.79 -4.60 4.17
CA PRO A 557 24.26 -4.14 5.44
C PRO A 557 25.38 -3.93 6.45
N LEU A 558 25.38 -2.78 7.11
CA LEU A 558 26.22 -2.50 8.28
C LEU A 558 25.82 -3.37 9.47
N CYS A 559 24.52 -3.65 9.59
CA CYS A 559 23.93 -4.39 10.70
C CYS A 559 22.67 -5.15 10.26
N ILE A 560 22.50 -6.35 10.79
CA ILE A 560 21.25 -7.11 10.73
C ILE A 560 20.72 -7.29 12.15
N LEU A 561 19.49 -6.84 12.36
CA LEU A 561 18.76 -6.95 13.62
C LEU A 561 17.67 -8.01 13.51
N ALA A 562 17.54 -8.87 14.52
CA ALA A 562 16.51 -9.90 14.54
C ALA A 562 16.05 -10.25 15.96
N SER A 563 14.88 -10.89 16.05
CA SER A 563 14.39 -11.54 17.27
C SER A 563 13.69 -12.83 16.88
N ASP A 564 13.76 -13.85 17.74
CA ASP A 564 13.01 -15.10 17.61
C ASP A 564 11.52 -14.93 17.96
N SER A 565 11.13 -13.78 18.50
CA SER A 565 9.78 -13.48 18.99
C SER A 565 9.02 -12.44 18.16
N LEU A 566 9.67 -11.81 17.18
CA LEU A 566 9.04 -10.82 16.30
C LEU A 566 8.50 -11.51 15.04
N GLU A 567 7.19 -11.67 14.97
CA GLU A 567 6.49 -12.40 13.90
C GLU A 567 5.60 -11.47 13.07
N PHE A 568 6.18 -10.83 12.05
CA PHE A 568 5.47 -10.02 11.05
C PHE A 568 5.32 -10.75 9.69
N ALA A 569 4.26 -10.45 8.95
CA ALA A 569 3.91 -10.98 7.63
C ALA A 569 4.42 -10.08 6.49
N THR A 570 3.70 -10.02 5.37
CA THR A 570 3.98 -9.07 4.29
C THR A 570 3.85 -7.63 4.79
N THR A 571 4.92 -6.85 4.67
CA THR A 571 4.97 -5.45 5.12
C THR A 571 4.46 -4.51 4.02
N ASN A 572 3.83 -3.39 4.40
CA ASN A 572 3.38 -2.34 3.48
C ASN A 572 4.32 -1.13 3.57
N HIS A 573 3.88 0.03 4.05
CA HIS A 573 4.78 1.18 4.23
C HIS A 573 5.30 1.28 5.67
N ALA A 574 6.37 2.05 5.83
CA ALA A 574 6.93 2.40 7.13
C ALA A 574 7.18 3.90 7.21
N LEU A 575 7.44 4.37 8.43
CA LEU A 575 7.70 5.76 8.79
C LEU A 575 8.84 5.78 9.80
N TRP A 576 9.90 6.54 9.53
CA TRP A 576 10.88 6.88 10.56
C TRP A 576 10.58 8.26 11.15
N VAL A 577 10.71 8.40 12.47
CA VAL A 577 10.65 9.68 13.18
C VAL A 577 11.77 9.82 14.20
N PRO A 578 12.33 11.02 14.40
CA PRO A 578 13.44 11.24 15.33
C PRO A 578 13.06 11.01 16.80
N SER A 579 11.80 11.21 17.14
CA SER A 579 11.30 11.07 18.51
C SER A 579 9.80 10.81 18.52
N ILE A 580 9.31 10.16 19.57
CA ILE A 580 7.89 10.06 19.89
C ILE A 580 7.63 10.58 21.31
N SER A 581 6.45 11.14 21.53
CA SER A 581 5.96 11.52 22.85
C SER A 581 4.45 11.28 22.93
N ARG A 582 3.87 11.54 24.09
CA ARG A 582 2.43 11.40 24.32
C ARG A 582 1.67 12.34 23.39
N ARG A 583 0.59 11.82 22.80
CA ARG A 583 -0.37 12.63 22.03
C ARG A 583 -0.91 13.80 22.89
N PRO A 584 -1.00 15.03 22.37
CA PRO A 584 -1.55 16.16 23.11
C PRO A 584 -2.97 15.89 23.61
N ALA A 585 -3.25 16.23 24.87
CA ALA A 585 -4.54 15.95 25.49
C ALA A 585 -5.71 16.70 24.85
N ALA A 586 -5.44 17.91 24.32
CA ALA A 586 -6.43 18.75 23.64
C ALA A 586 -6.56 18.46 22.13
N ALA A 587 -5.82 17.49 21.59
CA ALA A 587 -5.87 17.19 20.16
C ALA A 587 -7.22 16.55 19.78
N TYR A 588 -7.68 16.91 18.58
CA TYR A 588 -8.97 16.56 17.96
C TYR A 588 -9.43 15.11 18.23
N ARG A 589 -10.72 14.90 18.44
CA ARG A 589 -11.36 13.58 18.34
C ARG A 589 -12.65 13.75 17.56
N SER A 590 -12.94 12.82 16.65
CA SER A 590 -14.25 12.78 16.00
C SER A 590 -15.34 12.41 17.00
N GLY A 591 -16.56 12.85 16.73
CA GLY A 591 -17.81 12.46 17.40
C GLY A 591 -18.24 11.02 17.08
N TYR A 592 -17.28 10.11 16.87
CA TYR A 592 -17.56 8.74 16.42
C TYR A 592 -18.41 7.95 17.44
N GLY A 593 -18.29 8.24 18.74
CA GLY A 593 -19.17 7.69 19.77
C GLY A 593 -20.64 8.03 19.55
N ASP A 594 -20.94 9.27 19.18
CA ASP A 594 -22.32 9.71 18.92
C ASP A 594 -22.87 9.05 17.66
N PHE A 595 -22.05 8.91 16.61
CA PHE A 595 -22.39 8.12 15.43
C PHE A 595 -22.75 6.67 15.80
N LEU A 596 -21.91 6.00 16.59
CA LEU A 596 -22.15 4.62 17.03
C LEU A 596 -23.44 4.50 17.87
N ARG A 597 -23.67 5.42 18.82
CA ARG A 597 -24.90 5.46 19.64
C ARG A 597 -26.14 5.69 18.78
N GLY A 598 -26.04 6.55 17.77
CA GLY A 598 -27.13 6.84 16.85
C GLY A 598 -27.54 5.65 15.99
N LYS A 599 -26.59 4.79 15.60
CA LYS A 599 -26.85 3.60 14.78
C LYS A 599 -27.20 2.35 15.61
N ALA A 600 -26.71 2.25 16.85
CA ALA A 600 -26.86 1.04 17.67
C ALA A 600 -28.30 0.49 17.74
N PRO A 601 -29.37 1.30 17.89
CA PRO A 601 -30.75 0.80 17.97
C PRO A 601 -31.22 0.00 16.74
N ASP A 602 -30.58 0.19 15.58
CA ASP A 602 -30.94 -0.48 14.32
C ASP A 602 -30.30 -1.87 14.15
N HIS A 603 -29.50 -2.31 15.14
CA HIS A 603 -28.76 -3.56 15.10
C HIS A 603 -29.27 -4.62 16.09
N SER A 604 -28.81 -5.86 15.90
CA SER A 604 -29.07 -6.97 16.81
C SER A 604 -28.54 -6.67 18.23
N ARG A 605 -29.13 -7.29 19.26
CA ARG A 605 -28.66 -7.14 20.66
C ARG A 605 -27.17 -7.46 20.80
N ASN A 606 -26.70 -8.50 20.12
CA ASN A 606 -25.28 -8.87 20.12
C ASN A 606 -24.39 -7.73 19.61
N VAL A 607 -24.74 -7.11 18.48
CA VAL A 607 -23.99 -5.98 17.93
C VAL A 607 -24.07 -4.76 18.86
N GLN A 608 -25.24 -4.47 19.45
CA GLN A 608 -25.38 -3.41 20.45
C GLN A 608 -24.48 -3.64 21.68
N ASP A 609 -24.42 -4.88 22.18
CA ASP A 609 -23.57 -5.25 23.32
C ASP A 609 -22.09 -5.06 22.97
N ILE A 610 -21.67 -5.41 21.75
CA ILE A 610 -20.30 -5.19 21.26
C ILE A 610 -20.00 -3.68 21.16
N ILE A 611 -20.92 -2.88 20.59
CA ILE A 611 -20.76 -1.42 20.51
C ILE A 611 -20.52 -0.84 21.91
N ASN A 612 -21.34 -1.22 22.87
CA ASN A 612 -21.27 -0.69 24.23
C ASN A 612 -20.04 -1.16 25.01
N ARG A 613 -19.63 -2.43 24.84
CA ARG A 613 -18.54 -3.04 25.61
C ARG A 613 -17.16 -2.79 25.00
N GLU A 614 -17.05 -2.78 23.68
CA GLU A 614 -15.76 -2.77 22.99
C GLU A 614 -15.47 -1.46 22.26
N LEU A 615 -16.47 -0.85 21.60
CA LEU A 615 -16.25 0.30 20.72
C LEU A 615 -16.36 1.64 21.45
N LEU A 616 -17.45 1.88 22.18
CA LEU A 616 -17.66 3.14 22.90
C LEU A 616 -16.57 3.43 23.95
N PRO A 617 -16.03 2.46 24.70
CA PRO A 617 -14.93 2.76 25.64
C PRO A 617 -13.63 3.21 24.98
N ARG A 618 -13.46 2.94 23.67
CA ARG A 618 -12.24 3.28 22.92
C ARG A 618 -12.41 4.54 22.07
N PHE A 619 -13.57 4.69 21.44
CA PHE A 619 -13.81 5.69 20.41
C PHE A 619 -14.96 6.67 20.72
N GLY A 620 -15.62 6.54 21.87
CA GLY A 620 -16.77 7.38 22.22
C GLY A 620 -16.58 8.24 23.45
#